data_AF-A0A0G2A6B3-F1
#
_entry.id   AF-A0A0G2A6B3-F1
#
_cell.length_a   1.000
_cell.length_b   1.000
_cell.length_c   1.000
_cell.angle_alpha   90.00
_cell.angle_beta   90.00
_cell.angle_gamma   90.00
#
_symmetry.space_group_name_H-M   'P 1'
#
loop_
_entity.id
_entity.type
_entity.pdbx_description
1 polymer ?
#
loop_
_entity_poly.entity_id
_entity_poly.type
_entity_poly.pdbx_seq_one_letter_code
_entity_poly.pdbx_strand_id
1 'polypeptide(L)' 'MPIPKSAVERSTLEESIREAWSIDTCYPASRKHWTPENPAIGHCAVTALVVHSFYGGSVCETGQDLYR' A
#
# COMPACT_ATOMS: atom_id res chain seq x y z
N MET A 1 2.89 -15.72 -12.40
CA MET A 1 4.24 -16.09 -11.92
C MET A 1 4.22 -16.00 -10.40
N PRO A 2 4.53 -17.06 -9.63
CA PRO A 2 4.72 -16.92 -8.20
C PRO A 2 6.02 -16.13 -7.98
N ILE A 3 5.91 -14.95 -7.40
CA ILE A 3 7.06 -14.13 -6.99
C ILE A 3 7.82 -14.95 -5.93
N PRO A 4 9.14 -15.18 -6.08
CA PRO A 4 9.93 -15.87 -5.07
C PRO A 4 9.84 -15.09 -3.76
N LYS A 5 9.38 -15.72 -2.67
CA LYS A 5 9.32 -15.12 -1.34
C LYS A 5 10.72 -15.09 -0.71
N SER A 6 11.64 -14.30 -1.26
CA SER A 6 12.74 -13.78 -0.46
C SER A 6 12.23 -12.53 0.24
N ALA A 7 12.37 -12.47 1.57
CA ALA A 7 12.01 -11.27 2.31
C ALA A 7 12.86 -10.09 1.80
N VAL A 8 12.19 -9.07 1.26
CA VAL A 8 12.83 -7.80 0.90
C VAL A 8 13.14 -7.06 2.20
N GLU A 9 14.22 -6.28 2.21
CA GLU A 9 14.55 -5.42 3.33
C GLU A 9 13.48 -4.30 3.47
N ARG A 10 13.10 -3.95 4.71
CA ARG A 10 11.96 -3.07 4.97
C ARG A 10 12.16 -1.66 4.42
N SER A 11 13.34 -1.07 4.59
CA SER A 11 13.63 0.28 4.08
C SER A 11 13.60 0.32 2.55
N THR A 12 14.11 -0.71 1.89
CA THR A 12 14.05 -0.85 0.42
C THR A 12 12.60 -0.91 -0.07
N LEU A 13 11.74 -1.69 0.63
CA LEU A 13 10.33 -1.76 0.27
C LEU A 13 9.61 -0.44 0.54
N GLU A 14 9.90 0.21 1.67
CA GLU A 14 9.32 1.51 2.01
C GLU A 14 9.66 2.58 0.97
N GLU A 15 10.93 2.69 0.59
CA GLU A 15 11.39 3.62 -0.44
C GLU A 15 10.68 3.36 -1.77
N SER A 16 10.66 2.11 -2.21
CA SER A 16 10.00 1.72 -3.48
C SER A 16 8.51 2.04 -3.50
N ILE A 17 7.81 1.81 -2.38
CA ILE A 17 6.37 2.13 -2.26
C ILE A 17 6.15 3.64 -2.33
N ARG A 18 6.98 4.44 -1.65
CA ARG A 18 6.88 5.90 -1.66
C ARG A 18 7.16 6.48 -3.03
N GLU A 19 8.15 5.95 -3.76
CA GLU A 19 8.46 6.34 -5.14
C GLU A 19 7.32 6.00 -6.11
N ALA A 20 6.58 4.92 -5.85
CA ALA A 20 5.45 4.50 -6.67
C ALA A 20 4.18 5.34 -6.46
N TRP A 21 4.11 6.16 -5.40
CA TRP A 21 2.95 6.99 -5.12
C TRP A 21 2.88 8.21 -6.05
N SER A 22 1.97 8.15 -7.01
CA SER A 22 1.67 9.24 -7.93
C SER A 22 0.17 9.41 -8.10
N ILE A 23 -0.24 10.48 -8.80
CA ILE A 23 -1.63 10.68 -9.18
C ILE A 23 -2.15 9.57 -10.12
N ASP A 24 -1.28 8.98 -10.94
CA ASP A 24 -1.63 7.94 -11.91
C ASP A 24 -1.93 6.61 -11.20
N THR A 25 -1.14 6.29 -10.17
CA THR A 25 -1.29 5.10 -9.34
C THR A 25 -2.30 5.28 -8.19
N CYS A 26 -2.72 6.51 -7.89
CA CYS A 26 -3.73 6.82 -6.89
C CYS A 26 -5.09 6.21 -7.23
N TYR A 27 -5.77 5.66 -6.22
CA TYR A 27 -7.14 5.16 -6.35
C TYR A 27 -8.05 6.20 -7.01
N PRO A 28 -8.75 5.88 -8.12
CA PRO A 28 -9.46 6.88 -8.94
C PRO A 28 -10.40 7.80 -8.17
N ALA A 29 -11.13 7.29 -7.17
CA ALA A 29 -12.06 8.10 -6.37
C ALA A 29 -11.36 9.10 -5.43
N SER A 30 -10.08 8.85 -5.11
CA SER A 30 -9.27 9.68 -4.22
C SER A 30 -8.38 10.68 -4.94
N ARG A 31 -8.20 10.57 -6.28
CA ARG A 31 -7.31 11.44 -7.08
C ARG A 31 -7.55 12.93 -6.87
N LYS A 32 -8.81 13.34 -6.71
CA LYS A 32 -9.18 14.76 -6.49
C LYS A 32 -8.62 15.35 -5.19
N HIS A 33 -8.24 14.50 -4.23
CA HIS A 33 -7.65 14.91 -2.95
C HIS A 33 -6.15 14.69 -2.90
N TRP A 34 -5.57 13.99 -3.88
CA TRP A 34 -4.15 13.70 -3.92
C TRP A 34 -3.36 14.98 -4.22
N THR A 35 -2.25 15.19 -3.50
CA THR A 35 -1.32 16.30 -3.78
C THR A 35 0.12 15.84 -3.62
N PRO A 36 1.11 16.54 -4.21
CA PRO A 36 2.53 16.25 -3.99
C PRO A 36 2.96 16.31 -2.52
N GLU A 37 2.27 17.12 -1.71
CA GLU A 37 2.52 17.25 -0.26
C GLU A 37 1.89 16.10 0.54
N ASN A 38 0.89 15.40 -0.02
CA ASN A 38 0.28 14.21 0.57
C ASN A 38 0.13 13.07 -0.47
N PRO A 39 1.26 12.48 -0.90
CA PRO A 39 1.27 11.50 -1.98
C PRO A 39 0.64 10.15 -1.57
N ALA A 40 0.42 9.90 -0.28
CA ALA A 40 -0.14 8.65 0.24
C ALA A 40 -1.66 8.49 0.00
N ILE A 41 -2.37 9.56 -0.39
CA ILE A 41 -3.81 9.52 -0.59
C ILE A 41 -4.18 8.47 -1.64
N GLY A 42 -5.11 7.58 -1.31
CA GLY A 42 -5.61 6.56 -2.23
C GLY A 42 -4.67 5.36 -2.43
N HIS A 43 -3.64 5.19 -1.59
CA HIS A 43 -2.67 4.09 -1.72
C HIS A 43 -2.73 3.02 -0.63
N CYS A 44 -3.62 3.15 0.36
CA CYS A 44 -3.67 2.28 1.53
C CYS A 44 -3.83 0.78 1.17
N ALA A 45 -4.81 0.45 0.34
CA ALA A 45 -5.12 -0.93 -0.02
C ALA A 45 -3.98 -1.61 -0.81
N VAL A 46 -3.46 -0.94 -1.84
CA VAL A 46 -2.36 -1.49 -2.65
C VAL A 46 -1.07 -1.64 -1.83
N THR A 47 -0.77 -0.67 -0.96
CA THR A 47 0.37 -0.73 -0.04
C THR A 47 0.25 -1.93 0.90
N ALA A 48 -0.92 -2.13 1.52
CA ALA A 48 -1.17 -3.26 2.42
C ALA A 48 -1.00 -4.61 1.71
N LEU A 49 -1.49 -4.75 0.47
CA LEU A 49 -1.36 -5.97 -0.33
C LEU A 49 0.10 -6.27 -0.70
N VAL A 50 0.87 -5.24 -1.09
CA VAL A 50 2.30 -5.40 -1.41
C VAL A 50 3.07 -5.83 -0.17
N VAL A 51 2.90 -5.13 0.95
CA VAL A 51 3.53 -5.49 2.23
C VAL A 51 3.16 -6.92 2.64
N HIS A 52 1.89 -7.29 2.56
CA HIS A 52 1.42 -8.64 2.84
C HIS A 52 2.04 -9.69 1.91
N SER A 53 2.28 -9.37 0.63
CA SER A 53 2.88 -10.31 -0.31
C SER A 53 4.33 -10.69 0.06
N PHE A 54 5.08 -9.77 0.66
CA PHE A 54 6.47 -9.98 1.09
C PHE A 54 6.59 -10.53 2.51
N TYR A 55 5.75 -10.07 3.45
CA TYR A 55 5.88 -10.38 4.87
C TYR A 55 4.77 -11.29 5.43
N GLY A 56 3.72 -11.58 4.66
CA GLY A 56 2.54 -12.32 5.13
C GLY A 56 1.71 -11.51 6.12
N GLY A 57 1.04 -12.19 7.06
CA GLY A 57 0.20 -11.59 8.09
C GLY A 57 -1.29 -11.55 7.73
N SER A 58 -2.04 -10.66 8.37
CA SER A 58 -3.45 -10.41 8.09
C SER A 58 -3.67 -8.93 7.80
N VAL A 59 -4.54 -8.62 6.85
CA VAL A 59 -4.95 -7.24 6.55
C VAL A 59 -6.24 -6.97 7.31
N CYS A 60 -6.21 -5.99 8.21
CA CYS A 60 -7.37 -5.52 8.96
C CYS A 60 -7.90 -4.23 8.32
N GLU A 61 -9.21 -4.03 8.38
CA GLU A 61 -9.83 -2.75 8.04
C GLU A 61 -10.29 -2.02 9.29
N THR A 62 -10.10 -0.71 9.32
CA THR A 62 -10.56 0.15 10.41
C THR A 62 -12.07 0.39 10.26
N GLY A 63 -12.89 -0.63 10.56
CA GLY A 63 -14.34 -0.52 10.45
C GLY A 63 -15.16 -1.80 10.59
N GLN A 64 -14.57 -3.00 10.38
CA GLN A 64 -15.31 -4.27 10.51
C GLN A 64 -14.86 -5.16 11.68
N ASP A 65 -13.73 -4.84 12.34
CA ASP A 65 -13.27 -5.56 13.55
C ASP A 65 -13.97 -5.11 14.84
N LEU A 66 -14.87 -4.12 14.80
CA LEU A 66 -15.73 -3.73 15.94
C LEU A 66 -17.08 -4.47 15.98
N TYR A 67 -17.38 -5.30 14.96
CA TYR A 67 -18.64 -6.06 14.85
C TYR A 67 -18.42 -7.57 14.62
N ARG A 68 -17.22 -8.08 14.90
CA ARG A 68 -16.91 -9.51 14.94
C ARG A 68 -16.59 -9.97 16.36
#